data_AF-A0A640V3T8-F1
#
_entry.id   AF-A0A640V3T8-F1
#
_cell.length_a   1.000
_cell.length_b   1.000
_cell.length_c   1.000
_cell.angle_alpha   90.00
_cell.angle_beta   90.00
_cell.angle_gamma   90.00
#
_symmetry.space_group_name_H-M   'P 1'
#
loop_
_entity.id
_entity.type
_entity.pdbx_description
1 polymer ?
#
loop_
_entity_poly.entity_id
_entity_poly.type
_entity_poly.pdbx_seq_one_letter_code
_entity_poly.pdbx_strand_id
1 'polypeptide(L)'
;MRVLVIWPPHVPSYFNAGHHTPLYMTAGHLRRLPSVDRVDVRDAGVLNTHWKAIGDLLYQGRYDVIAIMNDFDAIDGFERFTAYARELSPDSRLITFGRLSSMNPGFFQRYGLDAIVRSGDYEAGVAHYVESLAAGTPHAALPGVVVRDGERWIPPSRDGDSLAPEAWTLPDVREIPYEHYDRLYVRDEDKFCGIPFRRELVVPVARGCPIGCEFCEVHEIFGLRERRLSVDATVSYIEESLRALPFEYVSFYAPTFTLDKRWVRELCERFLTGPVSPRWKCATTVHHLDAELVELMGRAGCVRISVGLETLEPDGHGSLPRTKRIEEDRFRDLAEQCARAGIELNAFVIIGLPGTGPEGARRTRELVEQVGARFRPTMYTRLHDMTPSMTPLQISRYNRHLIADPQHAPDDGLYDFLFGRETRVTSVQERIPVAAARSGA
;
A
#
# COMPACT_ATOMS: atom_id res chain seq x y z
N MET A 1 -27.64 2.35 -8.62
CA MET A 1 -27.23 1.70 -7.36
C MET A 1 -26.48 2.65 -6.45
N ARG A 2 -26.74 2.57 -5.15
CA ARG A 2 -26.02 3.23 -4.06
C ARG A 2 -24.98 2.28 -3.50
N VAL A 3 -23.70 2.66 -3.57
CA VAL A 3 -22.59 1.81 -3.13
C VAL A 3 -21.86 2.44 -1.95
N LEU A 4 -21.57 1.64 -0.92
CA LEU A 4 -20.61 1.99 0.13
C LEU A 4 -19.29 1.28 -0.14
N VAL A 5 -18.19 2.02 -0.27
CA VAL A 5 -16.83 1.46 -0.29
C VAL A 5 -16.19 1.77 1.05
N ILE A 6 -15.82 0.75 1.82
CA ILE A 6 -15.40 0.96 3.21
C ILE A 6 -14.23 0.06 3.59
N TRP A 7 -13.24 0.62 4.27
CA TRP A 7 -12.30 -0.14 5.09
C TRP A 7 -12.86 -0.16 6.52
N PRO A 8 -13.27 -1.32 7.07
CA PRO A 8 -13.89 -1.41 8.39
C PRO A 8 -13.06 -0.82 9.54
N PRO A 9 -13.69 -0.48 10.69
CA PRO A 9 -12.96 -0.02 11.87
C PRO A 9 -11.90 -1.03 12.33
N HIS A 10 -10.70 -0.56 12.57
CA HIS A 10 -9.58 -1.33 13.07
C HIS A 10 -8.54 -0.43 13.73
N VAL A 11 -7.59 -1.02 14.46
CA VAL A 11 -6.40 -0.33 14.95
C VAL A 11 -5.27 -0.63 13.96
N PRO A 12 -4.73 0.38 13.24
CA PRO A 12 -3.62 0.14 12.33
C PRO A 12 -2.39 -0.37 13.09
N SER A 13 -1.77 -1.45 12.63
CA SER A 13 -0.48 -1.92 13.20
C SER A 13 0.67 -1.00 12.80
N TYR A 14 0.54 -0.40 11.62
CA TYR A 14 1.46 0.56 11.03
C TYR A 14 0.68 1.40 10.01
N PHE A 15 1.19 2.58 9.66
CA PHE A 15 0.49 3.49 8.75
C PHE A 15 1.31 3.88 7.51
N ASN A 16 0.71 3.67 6.32
CA ASN A 16 1.20 4.11 5.02
C ASN A 16 0.01 4.50 4.14
N ALA A 17 -0.16 5.79 3.85
CA ALA A 17 -1.29 6.32 3.10
C ALA A 17 -1.41 5.71 1.70
N GLY A 18 -0.30 5.24 1.12
CA GLY A 18 -0.28 4.46 -0.11
C GLY A 18 -1.19 3.25 -0.08
N HIS A 19 -1.23 2.53 1.05
CA HIS A 19 -2.03 1.31 1.21
C HIS A 19 -3.52 1.60 1.26
N HIS A 20 -3.91 2.84 1.55
CA HIS A 20 -5.31 3.27 1.64
C HIS A 20 -5.84 3.84 0.31
N THR A 21 -4.95 4.19 -0.63
CA THR A 21 -5.37 4.70 -1.94
C THR A 21 -6.31 3.77 -2.71
N PRO A 22 -6.18 2.43 -2.69
CA PRO A 22 -7.08 1.57 -3.45
C PRO A 22 -8.55 1.70 -3.02
N LEU A 23 -8.83 2.08 -1.77
CA LEU A 23 -10.18 2.38 -1.29
C LEU A 23 -10.82 3.50 -2.10
N TYR A 24 -10.12 4.62 -2.23
CA TYR A 24 -10.60 5.82 -2.93
C TYR A 24 -10.55 5.66 -4.46
N MET A 25 -9.57 4.93 -4.99
CA MET A 25 -9.52 4.61 -6.43
C MET A 25 -10.72 3.74 -6.83
N THR A 26 -11.07 2.74 -6.01
CA THR A 26 -12.26 1.90 -6.22
C THR A 26 -13.53 2.76 -6.18
N ALA A 27 -13.67 3.63 -5.18
CA ALA A 27 -14.83 4.52 -5.10
C ALA A 27 -14.95 5.44 -6.33
N GLY A 28 -13.84 6.06 -6.75
CA GLY A 28 -13.81 6.92 -7.92
C GLY A 28 -14.13 6.17 -9.22
N HIS A 29 -13.63 4.94 -9.38
CA HIS A 29 -13.92 4.11 -10.55
C HIS A 29 -15.40 3.76 -10.64
N LEU A 30 -16.01 3.36 -9.52
CA LEU A 30 -17.44 3.02 -9.46
C LEU A 30 -18.35 4.21 -9.81
N ARG A 31 -17.95 5.45 -9.50
CA ARG A 31 -18.73 6.65 -9.88
C ARG A 31 -18.82 6.89 -11.39
N ARG A 32 -17.95 6.26 -12.18
CA ARG A 32 -17.99 6.36 -13.65
C ARG A 32 -18.97 5.38 -14.28
N LEU A 33 -19.51 4.44 -13.49
CA LEU A 33 -20.44 3.42 -13.98
C LEU A 33 -21.84 4.02 -14.14
N PRO A 34 -22.53 3.78 -15.27
CA PRO A 34 -23.88 4.30 -15.49
C PRO A 34 -24.91 3.65 -14.56
N SER A 35 -24.62 2.47 -14.03
CA SER A 35 -25.48 1.75 -13.08
C SER A 35 -25.38 2.28 -11.65
N VAL A 36 -24.45 3.20 -11.35
CA VAL A 36 -24.15 3.70 -10.00
C VAL A 36 -24.59 5.15 -9.87
N ASP A 37 -25.54 5.41 -8.96
CA ASP A 37 -26.09 6.74 -8.72
C ASP A 37 -25.26 7.51 -7.68
N ARG A 38 -24.71 6.78 -6.70
CA ARG A 38 -23.98 7.36 -5.56
C ARG A 38 -22.96 6.37 -5.01
N VAL A 39 -21.77 6.88 -4.71
CA VAL A 39 -20.73 6.15 -3.99
C VAL A 39 -20.31 6.92 -2.76
N ASP A 40 -20.51 6.34 -1.58
CA ASP A 40 -19.95 6.81 -0.32
C ASP A 40 -18.66 6.03 -0.04
N VAL A 41 -17.60 6.71 0.39
CA VAL A 41 -16.30 6.09 0.71
C VAL A 41 -15.90 6.40 2.16
N ARG A 42 -15.43 5.40 2.90
CA ARG A 42 -15.04 5.55 4.32
C ARG A 42 -13.83 4.71 4.71
N ASP A 43 -12.79 5.37 5.20
CA ASP A 43 -11.68 4.72 5.90
C ASP A 43 -11.96 4.74 7.41
N ALA A 44 -12.73 3.76 7.88
CA ALA A 44 -13.28 3.80 9.23
C ALA A 44 -12.22 3.57 10.33
N GLY A 45 -11.12 2.89 10.00
CA GLY A 45 -9.97 2.72 10.90
C GLY A 45 -9.28 4.04 11.18
N VAL A 46 -8.88 4.76 10.14
CA VAL A 46 -8.16 6.04 10.31
C VAL A 46 -9.06 7.15 10.84
N LEU A 47 -10.34 7.12 10.49
CA LEU A 47 -11.34 8.04 11.06
C LEU A 47 -11.69 7.72 12.53
N ASN A 48 -11.14 6.65 13.12
CA ASN A 48 -11.46 6.16 14.46
C ASN A 48 -12.99 6.03 14.67
N THR A 49 -13.68 5.46 13.68
CA THR A 49 -15.14 5.37 13.68
C THR A 49 -15.60 4.27 14.63
N HIS A 50 -16.40 4.63 15.64
CA HIS A 50 -16.93 3.66 16.59
C HIS A 50 -18.08 2.81 16.02
N TRP A 51 -18.31 1.63 16.58
CA TRP A 51 -19.30 0.67 16.08
C TRP A 51 -20.74 1.17 16.04
N LYS A 52 -21.14 2.07 16.94
CA LYS A 52 -22.46 2.73 16.85
C LYS A 52 -22.62 3.56 15.56
N ALA A 53 -21.59 4.31 15.15
CA ALA A 53 -21.64 5.11 13.92
C ALA A 53 -21.61 4.21 12.68
N ILE A 54 -20.94 3.05 12.75
CA ILE A 54 -21.05 2.03 11.69
C ILE A 54 -22.47 1.49 11.59
N GLY A 55 -23.12 1.19 12.72
CA GLY A 55 -24.52 0.76 12.71
C GLY A 55 -25.44 1.82 12.08
N ASP A 56 -25.28 3.09 12.49
CA ASP A 56 -26.01 4.22 11.91
C ASP A 56 -25.76 4.35 10.40
N LEU A 57 -24.49 4.23 9.96
CA LEU A 57 -24.09 4.29 8.56
C LEU A 57 -24.73 3.19 7.72
N LEU A 58 -24.70 1.94 8.19
CA LEU A 58 -25.25 0.79 7.49
C LEU A 58 -26.78 0.93 7.37
N TYR A 59 -27.46 1.17 8.49
CA TYR A 59 -28.92 1.24 8.54
C TYR A 59 -29.48 2.44 7.74
N GLN A 60 -28.93 3.63 7.95
CA GLN A 60 -29.44 4.86 7.32
C GLN A 60 -28.94 5.01 5.88
N GLY A 61 -27.78 4.42 5.57
CA GLY A 61 -27.13 4.52 4.27
C GLY A 61 -27.89 3.83 3.14
N ARG A 62 -28.74 2.83 3.43
CA ARG A 62 -29.59 2.12 2.45
C ARG A 62 -28.83 1.83 1.14
N TYR A 63 -27.70 1.14 1.27
CA TYR A 63 -26.84 0.80 0.15
C TYR A 63 -27.34 -0.46 -0.56
N ASP A 64 -27.27 -0.49 -1.88
CA ASP A 64 -27.51 -1.70 -2.66
C ASP A 64 -26.30 -2.65 -2.58
N VAL A 65 -25.09 -2.07 -2.52
CA VAL A 65 -23.83 -2.80 -2.45
C VAL A 65 -22.92 -2.20 -1.38
N ILE A 66 -22.31 -3.06 -0.56
CA ILE A 66 -21.26 -2.69 0.39
C ILE A 66 -19.98 -3.42 -0.03
N ALA A 67 -19.03 -2.66 -0.58
CA ALA A 67 -17.71 -3.12 -0.97
C ALA A 67 -16.73 -2.91 0.19
N ILE A 68 -16.24 -4.02 0.74
CA ILE A 68 -15.45 -4.07 1.96
C ILE A 68 -13.99 -4.27 1.59
N MET A 69 -13.16 -3.27 1.83
CA MET A 69 -11.72 -3.41 1.70
C MET A 69 -11.18 -4.24 2.87
N ASN A 70 -10.27 -5.17 2.58
CA ASN A 70 -9.57 -5.95 3.59
C ASN A 70 -8.04 -5.84 3.46
N ASP A 71 -7.42 -5.99 4.63
CA ASP A 71 -5.98 -6.12 4.82
C ASP A 71 -5.75 -6.89 6.15
N PHE A 72 -4.50 -7.24 6.48
CA PHE A 72 -4.15 -7.94 7.72
C PHE A 72 -4.60 -7.20 8.98
N ASP A 73 -4.55 -5.86 8.99
CA ASP A 73 -4.90 -5.04 10.16
C ASP A 73 -6.40 -5.00 10.49
N ALA A 74 -7.26 -5.26 9.50
CA ALA A 74 -8.71 -5.18 9.69
C ALA A 74 -9.38 -6.54 9.87
N ILE A 75 -8.62 -7.63 9.89
CA ILE A 75 -9.18 -8.97 9.87
C ILE A 75 -9.93 -9.32 11.15
N ASP A 76 -9.50 -8.78 12.30
CA ASP A 76 -10.12 -9.01 13.61
C ASP A 76 -11.54 -8.43 13.70
N GLY A 77 -11.79 -7.31 13.02
CA GLY A 77 -13.09 -6.64 12.99
C GLY A 77 -14.01 -7.11 11.85
N PHE A 78 -13.50 -7.92 10.92
CA PHE A 78 -14.19 -8.24 9.67
C PHE A 78 -15.48 -9.04 9.89
N GLU A 79 -15.45 -10.03 10.78
CA GLU A 79 -16.62 -10.84 11.14
C GLU A 79 -17.73 -9.99 11.76
N ARG A 80 -17.36 -9.11 12.70
CA ARG A 80 -18.32 -8.19 13.33
C ARG A 80 -18.94 -7.23 12.32
N PHE A 81 -18.12 -6.69 11.41
CA PHE A 81 -18.60 -5.78 10.37
C PHE A 81 -19.61 -6.47 9.45
N THR A 82 -19.28 -7.65 8.94
CA THR A 82 -20.17 -8.41 8.05
C THR A 82 -21.45 -8.84 8.75
N ALA A 83 -21.39 -9.25 10.02
CA ALA A 83 -22.57 -9.54 10.83
C ALA A 83 -23.50 -8.32 10.96
N TYR A 84 -22.93 -7.14 11.28
CA TYR A 84 -23.70 -5.89 11.37
C TYR A 84 -24.32 -5.51 10.03
N ALA A 85 -23.58 -5.64 8.93
CA ALA A 85 -24.10 -5.36 7.59
C ALA A 85 -25.28 -6.27 7.25
N ARG A 86 -25.22 -7.57 7.60
CA ARG A 86 -26.32 -8.51 7.38
C ARG A 86 -27.54 -8.23 8.25
N GLU A 87 -27.35 -7.78 9.48
CA GLU A 87 -28.45 -7.48 10.41
C GLU A 87 -29.12 -6.14 10.10
N LEU A 88 -28.32 -5.10 9.85
CA LEU A 88 -28.79 -3.72 9.70
C LEU A 88 -29.08 -3.33 8.25
N SER A 89 -28.58 -4.10 7.27
CA SER A 89 -28.77 -3.87 5.84
C SER A 89 -28.97 -5.20 5.08
N PRO A 90 -30.02 -5.99 5.41
CA PRO A 90 -30.20 -7.35 4.91
C PRO A 90 -30.32 -7.44 3.39
N ASP A 91 -30.80 -6.38 2.74
CA ASP A 91 -30.96 -6.32 1.28
C ASP A 91 -29.67 -5.95 0.53
N SER A 92 -28.64 -5.47 1.25
CA SER A 92 -27.36 -5.09 0.65
C SER A 92 -26.57 -6.31 0.21
N ARG A 93 -25.93 -6.22 -0.97
CA ARG A 93 -24.95 -7.20 -1.44
C ARG A 93 -23.57 -6.87 -0.89
N LEU A 94 -22.91 -7.85 -0.29
CA LEU A 94 -21.60 -7.69 0.32
C LEU A 94 -20.53 -8.29 -0.59
N ILE A 95 -19.59 -7.44 -1.02
CA ILE A 95 -18.41 -7.85 -1.78
C ILE A 95 -17.15 -7.47 -1.02
N THR A 96 -16.15 -8.34 -0.99
CA THR A 96 -14.85 -8.02 -0.39
C THR A 96 -13.76 -7.91 -1.45
N PHE A 97 -12.83 -6.98 -1.25
CA PHE A 97 -11.67 -6.77 -2.12
C PHE A 97 -10.47 -6.32 -1.29
N GLY A 98 -9.27 -6.52 -1.81
CA GLY A 98 -8.04 -6.13 -1.12
C GLY A 98 -7.00 -7.24 -1.14
N ARG A 99 -5.95 -7.01 -0.37
CA ARG A 99 -4.75 -7.85 -0.39
C ARG A 99 -5.06 -9.30 0.00
N LEU A 100 -5.79 -9.51 1.09
CA LEU A 100 -6.10 -10.86 1.56
C LEU A 100 -7.12 -11.57 0.65
N SER A 101 -8.02 -10.86 -0.03
CA SER A 101 -8.91 -11.49 -1.01
C SER A 101 -8.16 -12.06 -2.21
N SER A 102 -7.05 -11.43 -2.59
CA SER A 102 -6.21 -11.93 -3.68
C SER A 102 -5.38 -13.14 -3.23
N MET A 103 -4.76 -13.05 -2.04
CA MET A 103 -3.85 -14.07 -1.54
C MET A 103 -4.55 -15.30 -0.93
N ASN A 104 -5.69 -15.11 -0.27
CA ASN A 104 -6.43 -16.17 0.42
C ASN A 104 -7.96 -15.97 0.30
N PRO A 105 -8.53 -16.03 -0.92
CA PRO A 105 -9.96 -15.80 -1.14
C PRO A 105 -10.84 -16.79 -0.35
N GLY A 106 -10.40 -18.03 -0.18
CA GLY A 106 -11.15 -19.06 0.54
C GLY A 106 -11.43 -18.71 2.00
N PHE A 107 -10.52 -17.97 2.65
CA PHE A 107 -10.71 -17.48 4.02
C PHE A 107 -11.98 -16.64 4.18
N PHE A 108 -12.35 -15.88 3.15
CA PHE A 108 -13.49 -14.97 3.21
C PHE A 108 -14.85 -15.64 3.01
N GLN A 109 -14.87 -16.88 2.50
CA GLN A 109 -16.11 -17.59 2.16
C GLN A 109 -17.00 -17.87 3.39
N ARG A 110 -16.47 -17.75 4.60
CA ARG A 110 -17.19 -17.95 5.87
C ARG A 110 -17.91 -16.71 6.42
N TYR A 111 -17.65 -15.51 5.88
CA TYR A 111 -18.16 -14.24 6.45
C TYR A 111 -19.47 -13.76 5.84
N GLY A 112 -20.31 -14.68 5.37
CA GLY A 112 -21.61 -14.33 4.82
C GLY A 112 -21.55 -13.32 3.68
N LEU A 113 -20.52 -13.35 2.83
CA LEU A 113 -20.37 -12.46 1.66
C LEU A 113 -21.15 -13.00 0.45
N ASP A 114 -21.46 -12.12 -0.51
CA ASP A 114 -22.04 -12.49 -1.81
C ASP A 114 -20.98 -12.60 -2.92
N ALA A 115 -19.85 -11.89 -2.81
CA ALA A 115 -18.76 -11.96 -3.79
C ALA A 115 -17.38 -11.65 -3.18
N ILE A 116 -16.33 -12.14 -3.83
CA ILE A 116 -14.93 -11.96 -3.44
C ILE A 116 -14.10 -11.63 -4.69
N VAL A 117 -13.45 -10.47 -4.72
CA VAL A 117 -12.48 -10.12 -5.77
C VAL A 117 -11.18 -10.88 -5.52
N ARG A 118 -10.90 -11.88 -6.35
CA ARG A 118 -9.76 -12.79 -6.21
C ARG A 118 -8.55 -12.39 -7.06
N SER A 119 -8.75 -11.79 -8.22
CA SER A 119 -7.64 -11.42 -9.10
C SER A 119 -7.97 -10.20 -9.96
N GLY A 120 -6.92 -9.62 -10.55
CA GLY A 120 -7.02 -8.37 -11.29
C GLY A 120 -7.04 -7.14 -10.39
N ASP A 121 -7.20 -5.98 -11.01
CA ASP A 121 -7.31 -4.71 -10.28
C ASP A 121 -8.62 -4.68 -9.49
N TYR A 122 -8.56 -4.23 -8.23
CA TYR A 122 -9.71 -4.23 -7.32
C TYR A 122 -10.91 -3.48 -7.91
N GLU A 123 -10.64 -2.36 -8.58
CA GLU A 123 -11.67 -1.52 -9.18
C GLU A 123 -12.49 -2.28 -10.22
N ALA A 124 -11.83 -3.05 -11.08
CA ALA A 124 -12.47 -3.83 -12.12
C ALA A 124 -13.31 -4.96 -11.52
N GLY A 125 -12.78 -5.68 -10.52
CA GLY A 125 -13.50 -6.76 -9.85
C GLY A 125 -14.77 -6.28 -9.16
N VAL A 126 -14.70 -5.17 -8.42
CA VAL A 126 -15.90 -4.60 -7.78
C VAL A 126 -16.89 -4.09 -8.82
N ALA A 127 -16.41 -3.43 -9.89
CA ALA A 127 -17.25 -2.95 -10.98
C ALA A 127 -18.00 -4.08 -11.69
N HIS A 128 -17.34 -5.19 -12.01
CA HIS A 128 -17.98 -6.36 -12.64
C HIS A 128 -19.14 -6.89 -11.81
N TYR A 129 -18.97 -6.95 -10.48
CA TYR A 129 -20.04 -7.42 -9.61
C TYR A 129 -21.22 -6.44 -9.56
N VAL A 130 -20.94 -5.14 -9.43
CA VAL A 130 -21.98 -4.08 -9.44
C VAL A 130 -22.78 -4.09 -10.75
N GLU A 131 -22.11 -4.13 -11.90
CA GLU A 131 -22.78 -4.19 -13.21
C GLU A 131 -23.59 -5.49 -13.38
N SER A 132 -23.10 -6.62 -12.87
CA SER A 132 -23.82 -7.88 -12.89
C SER A 132 -25.12 -7.84 -12.07
N LEU A 133 -25.10 -7.15 -10.93
CA LEU A 133 -26.31 -6.90 -10.14
C LEU A 133 -27.28 -5.99 -10.92
N ALA A 134 -26.78 -4.94 -11.56
CA ALA A 134 -27.59 -4.01 -12.34
C ALA A 134 -28.24 -4.67 -13.58
N ALA A 135 -27.54 -5.63 -14.19
CA ALA A 135 -28.04 -6.43 -15.30
C ALA A 135 -29.04 -7.53 -14.87
N GLY A 136 -29.29 -7.71 -13.57
CA GLY A 136 -30.17 -8.76 -13.06
C GLY A 136 -29.56 -10.17 -13.11
N THR A 137 -28.23 -10.27 -13.15
CA THR A 137 -27.49 -11.54 -13.21
C THR A 137 -26.59 -11.77 -11.97
N PRO A 138 -27.14 -11.72 -10.73
CA PRO A 138 -26.35 -11.68 -9.50
C PRO A 138 -25.41 -12.89 -9.27
N HIS A 139 -25.62 -13.99 -9.99
CA HIS A 139 -24.86 -15.23 -9.91
C HIS A 139 -24.06 -15.55 -11.19
N ALA A 140 -23.81 -14.56 -12.06
CA ALA A 140 -22.96 -14.76 -13.23
C ALA A 140 -21.52 -15.13 -12.84
N ALA A 141 -20.86 -15.95 -13.67
CA ALA A 141 -19.41 -16.15 -13.57
C ALA A 141 -18.69 -14.91 -14.12
N LEU A 142 -17.96 -14.19 -13.26
CA LEU A 142 -17.37 -12.89 -13.57
C LEU A 142 -15.84 -12.97 -13.68
N PRO A 143 -15.18 -12.11 -14.47
CA PRO A 143 -13.72 -12.04 -14.50
C PRO A 143 -13.15 -11.67 -13.13
N GLY A 144 -12.26 -12.51 -12.59
CA GLY A 144 -11.55 -12.28 -11.33
C GLY A 144 -12.40 -12.30 -10.04
N VAL A 145 -13.71 -12.59 -10.11
CA VAL A 145 -14.60 -12.54 -8.95
C VAL A 145 -15.23 -13.90 -8.69
N VAL A 146 -15.12 -14.38 -7.46
CA VAL A 146 -15.85 -15.56 -6.98
C VAL A 146 -17.20 -15.09 -6.46
N VAL A 147 -18.30 -15.69 -6.94
CA VAL A 147 -19.67 -15.25 -6.63
C VAL A 147 -20.41 -16.34 -5.87
N ARG A 148 -21.18 -15.99 -4.85
CA ARG A 148 -21.98 -16.93 -4.08
C ARG A 148 -23.36 -17.15 -4.72
N ASP A 149 -23.78 -18.41 -4.79
CA ASP A 149 -25.15 -18.81 -5.15
C ASP A 149 -25.63 -19.88 -4.16
N GLY A 150 -26.48 -19.47 -3.21
CA GLY A 150 -26.86 -20.29 -2.05
C GLY A 150 -25.65 -20.72 -1.23
N GLU A 151 -25.38 -22.03 -1.20
CA GLU A 151 -24.23 -22.62 -0.50
C GLU A 151 -23.00 -22.80 -1.42
N ARG A 152 -23.14 -22.56 -2.72
CA ARG A 152 -22.08 -22.78 -3.71
C ARG A 152 -21.33 -21.49 -4.01
N TRP A 153 -20.06 -21.65 -4.35
CA TRP A 153 -19.21 -20.57 -4.88
C TRP A 153 -18.93 -20.83 -6.36
N ILE A 154 -19.41 -19.93 -7.20
CA ILE A 154 -19.18 -19.92 -8.64
C ILE A 154 -17.78 -19.35 -8.88
N PRO A 155 -16.89 -20.10 -9.53
CA PRO A 155 -15.54 -19.64 -9.82
C PRO A 155 -15.55 -18.50 -10.86
N PRO A 156 -14.47 -17.70 -10.93
CA PRO A 156 -14.33 -16.68 -11.96
C PRO A 156 -14.38 -17.29 -13.36
N SER A 157 -14.92 -16.57 -14.34
CA SER A 157 -14.96 -17.04 -15.73
C SER A 157 -13.59 -17.01 -16.40
N ARG A 158 -12.70 -16.13 -15.93
CA ARG A 158 -11.29 -15.96 -16.30
C ARG A 158 -10.58 -15.12 -15.23
N ASP A 159 -9.28 -14.90 -15.40
CA ASP A 159 -8.54 -13.94 -14.57
C ASP A 159 -9.13 -12.52 -14.68
N GLY A 160 -9.06 -11.78 -13.57
CA GLY A 160 -9.56 -10.42 -13.48
C GLY A 160 -8.81 -9.44 -14.36
N ASP A 161 -9.46 -8.33 -14.67
CA ASP A 161 -8.90 -7.33 -15.58
C ASP A 161 -7.80 -6.51 -14.92
N SER A 162 -6.68 -6.38 -15.64
CA SER A 162 -5.60 -5.44 -15.33
C SER A 162 -5.83 -4.15 -16.11
N LEU A 163 -6.34 -3.11 -15.46
CA LEU A 163 -6.77 -1.88 -16.14
C LEU A 163 -5.62 -1.19 -16.88
N ALA A 164 -5.82 -0.72 -18.10
CA ALA A 164 -4.81 0.12 -18.74
C ALA A 164 -4.57 1.39 -17.89
N PRO A 165 -3.35 1.97 -17.85
CA PRO A 165 -3.07 3.18 -17.06
C PRO A 165 -4.06 4.32 -17.30
N GLU A 166 -4.54 4.48 -18.53
CA GLU A 166 -5.49 5.51 -18.94
C GLU A 166 -6.89 5.30 -18.32
N ALA A 167 -7.22 4.06 -17.94
CA ALA A 167 -8.47 3.72 -17.28
C ALA A 167 -8.41 3.88 -15.76
N TRP A 168 -7.23 4.15 -15.18
CA TRP A 168 -7.09 4.32 -13.73
C TRP A 168 -7.88 5.54 -13.27
N THR A 169 -8.51 5.39 -12.11
CA THR A 169 -9.13 6.53 -11.42
C THR A 169 -8.25 6.90 -10.25
N LEU A 170 -7.49 7.98 -10.40
CA LEU A 170 -6.71 8.51 -9.29
C LEU A 170 -7.66 9.07 -8.20
N PRO A 171 -7.30 8.97 -6.92
CA PRO A 171 -8.15 9.42 -5.83
C PRO A 171 -8.51 10.91 -5.93
N ASP A 172 -9.76 11.28 -5.61
CA ASP A 172 -10.05 12.68 -5.30
C ASP A 172 -9.45 13.00 -3.93
N VAL A 173 -8.43 13.84 -3.91
CA VAL A 173 -7.72 14.24 -2.69
C VAL A 173 -8.63 14.88 -1.65
N ARG A 174 -9.79 15.43 -2.04
CA ARG A 174 -10.74 16.05 -1.10
C ARG A 174 -11.51 15.02 -0.27
N GLU A 175 -11.51 13.75 -0.66
CA GLU A 175 -12.19 12.67 0.07
C GLU A 175 -11.30 11.97 1.08
N ILE A 176 -9.98 12.14 0.96
CA ILE A 176 -9.01 11.50 1.84
C ILE A 176 -8.90 12.28 3.15
N PRO A 177 -9.01 11.64 4.33
CA PRO A 177 -8.97 12.31 5.62
C PRO A 177 -7.53 12.63 6.04
N TYR A 178 -6.85 13.49 5.28
CA TYR A 178 -5.44 13.81 5.48
C TYR A 178 -5.11 14.32 6.88
N GLU A 179 -6.02 15.03 7.55
CA GLU A 179 -5.81 15.45 8.94
C GLU A 179 -5.62 14.28 9.91
N HIS A 180 -6.30 13.16 9.67
CA HIS A 180 -6.15 11.95 10.47
C HIS A 180 -4.86 11.21 10.07
N TYR A 181 -4.51 11.23 8.79
CA TYR A 181 -3.27 10.64 8.27
C TYR A 181 -2.06 11.37 8.87
N ASP A 182 -2.10 12.71 8.90
CA ASP A 182 -1.07 13.57 9.48
C ASP A 182 -0.83 13.24 10.95
N ARG A 183 -1.89 12.99 11.75
CA ARG A 183 -1.77 12.62 13.18
C ARG A 183 -1.06 11.29 13.39
N LEU A 184 -1.24 10.33 12.48
CA LEU A 184 -0.54 9.06 12.52
C LEU A 184 0.95 9.21 12.16
N TYR A 185 1.34 10.24 11.39
CA TYR A 185 2.72 10.48 10.99
C TYR A 185 3.57 11.29 11.96
N VAL A 186 3.00 11.88 13.01
CA VAL A 186 3.72 12.83 13.88
C VAL A 186 4.91 12.17 14.60
N ARG A 187 4.85 10.86 14.87
CA ARG A 187 5.87 10.13 15.63
C ARG A 187 6.78 9.32 14.70
N ASP A 188 7.88 9.91 14.24
CA ASP A 188 8.84 9.22 13.36
C ASP A 188 9.52 8.01 14.03
N GLU A 189 9.58 8.00 15.37
CA GLU A 189 10.11 6.90 16.19
C GLU A 189 9.39 5.57 15.98
N ASP A 190 8.11 5.63 15.61
CA ASP A 190 7.23 4.46 15.35
C ASP A 190 7.50 3.83 13.97
N LYS A 191 8.59 4.24 13.31
CA LYS A 191 9.03 3.70 12.03
C LYS A 191 7.88 3.76 11.00
N PHE A 192 7.35 4.94 10.68
CA PHE A 192 6.40 5.11 9.56
C PHE A 192 7.10 5.33 8.20
N CYS A 193 6.41 5.13 7.07
CA CYS A 193 6.97 5.50 5.75
C CYS A 193 6.80 6.99 5.42
N GLY A 194 5.95 7.71 6.17
CA GLY A 194 5.72 9.14 6.06
C GLY A 194 6.97 9.99 6.32
N ILE A 195 6.87 11.29 6.07
CA ILE A 195 7.81 12.29 6.58
C ILE A 195 7.07 13.04 7.70
N PRO A 196 7.56 12.99 8.95
CA PRO A 196 6.85 13.57 10.08
C PRO A 196 6.63 15.07 9.86
N PHE A 197 5.51 15.58 10.41
CA PHE A 197 5.13 17.00 10.33
C PHE A 197 4.93 17.55 8.91
N ARG A 198 4.84 16.69 7.89
CA ARG A 198 4.62 17.09 6.50
C ARG A 198 3.45 16.32 5.92
N ARG A 199 2.54 17.04 5.27
CA ARG A 199 1.39 16.46 4.60
C ARG A 199 1.80 15.89 3.24
N GLU A 200 1.55 14.60 3.09
CA GLU A 200 1.90 13.80 1.92
C GLU A 200 0.79 13.81 0.86
N LEU A 201 1.13 14.11 -0.38
CA LEU A 201 0.34 13.70 -1.54
C LEU A 201 0.84 12.35 -2.03
N VAL A 202 0.02 11.30 -1.89
CA VAL A 202 0.32 10.00 -2.48
C VAL A 202 -0.07 10.01 -3.96
N VAL A 203 0.86 9.60 -4.82
CA VAL A 203 0.64 9.50 -6.27
C VAL A 203 0.96 8.08 -6.73
N PRO A 204 -0.06 7.21 -6.92
CA PRO A 204 0.11 5.92 -7.57
C PRO A 204 0.53 6.11 -9.02
N VAL A 205 1.71 5.62 -9.39
CA VAL A 205 2.24 5.77 -10.76
C VAL A 205 2.43 4.45 -11.48
N ALA A 206 2.57 3.33 -10.77
CA ALA A 206 2.76 2.03 -11.38
C ALA A 206 2.12 0.88 -10.59
N ARG A 207 1.70 -0.17 -11.31
CA ARG A 207 1.18 -1.44 -10.79
C ARG A 207 1.94 -2.59 -11.46
N GLY A 208 2.19 -3.66 -10.71
CA GLY A 208 2.93 -4.84 -11.17
C GLY A 208 4.44 -4.67 -11.09
N CYS A 209 5.17 -5.79 -10.98
CA CYS A 209 6.63 -5.80 -10.90
C CYS A 209 7.22 -7.12 -11.45
N PRO A 210 8.14 -7.08 -12.43
CA PRO A 210 8.68 -8.29 -13.06
C PRO A 210 9.76 -9.00 -12.23
N ILE A 211 10.17 -8.44 -11.08
CA ILE A 211 11.27 -9.00 -10.27
C ILE A 211 10.88 -10.36 -9.67
N GLY A 212 9.60 -10.54 -9.29
CA GLY A 212 9.08 -11.83 -8.80
C GLY A 212 9.71 -12.30 -7.49
N CYS A 213 9.93 -11.41 -6.51
CA CYS A 213 10.40 -11.82 -5.18
C CYS A 213 9.36 -12.72 -4.49
N GLU A 214 9.78 -13.90 -4.02
CA GLU A 214 8.90 -14.90 -3.40
C GLU A 214 8.13 -14.37 -2.17
N PHE A 215 8.77 -13.51 -1.38
CA PHE A 215 8.20 -12.88 -0.19
C PHE A 215 7.25 -11.70 -0.47
N CYS A 216 7.09 -11.28 -1.73
CA CYS A 216 6.39 -10.05 -2.09
C CYS A 216 5.01 -10.33 -2.67
N GLU A 217 3.98 -9.68 -2.15
CA GLU A 217 2.59 -9.80 -2.62
C GLU A 217 2.28 -9.12 -3.97
N VAL A 218 3.17 -8.27 -4.49
CA VAL A 218 2.87 -7.43 -5.66
C VAL A 218 2.48 -8.27 -6.89
N HIS A 219 3.16 -9.38 -7.12
CA HIS A 219 2.92 -10.21 -8.31
C HIS A 219 1.61 -11.00 -8.21
N GLU A 220 1.18 -11.36 -6.99
CA GLU A 220 -0.12 -11.99 -6.74
C GLU A 220 -1.27 -11.00 -6.98
N ILE A 221 -1.10 -9.74 -6.56
CA ILE A 221 -2.17 -8.73 -6.65
C ILE A 221 -2.21 -8.08 -8.05
N PHE A 222 -1.06 -7.59 -8.54
CA PHE A 222 -0.98 -6.74 -9.73
C PHE A 222 -0.25 -7.40 -10.91
N GLY A 223 0.24 -8.63 -10.76
CA GLY A 223 0.95 -9.38 -11.79
C GLY A 223 2.42 -8.97 -11.97
N LEU A 224 3.11 -9.70 -12.86
CA LEU A 224 4.53 -9.49 -13.18
C LEU A 224 4.77 -8.41 -14.24
N ARG A 225 3.74 -7.96 -14.95
CA ARG A 225 3.87 -6.93 -15.98
C ARG A 225 3.63 -5.56 -15.37
N GLU A 226 4.61 -4.66 -15.46
CA GLU A 226 4.41 -3.28 -15.05
C GLU A 226 3.46 -2.55 -16.02
N ARG A 227 2.52 -1.82 -15.44
CA ARG A 227 1.69 -0.79 -16.08
C ARG A 227 1.97 0.52 -15.36
N ARG A 228 2.17 1.61 -16.11
CA ARG A 228 2.62 2.89 -15.58
C ARG A 228 1.88 4.07 -16.22
N LEU A 229 1.51 5.05 -15.43
CA LEU A 229 0.93 6.32 -15.91
C LEU A 229 1.95 7.10 -16.73
N SER A 230 1.50 7.87 -17.72
CA SER A 230 2.38 8.82 -18.40
C SER A 230 2.88 9.91 -17.44
N VAL A 231 4.01 10.54 -17.78
CA VAL A 231 4.51 11.70 -17.02
C VAL A 231 3.48 12.82 -17.06
N ASP A 232 2.82 13.05 -18.18
CA ASP A 232 1.77 14.07 -18.31
C ASP A 232 0.59 13.85 -17.35
N ALA A 233 0.05 12.62 -17.29
CA ALA A 233 -1.05 12.31 -16.38
C ALA A 233 -0.61 12.48 -14.91
N THR A 234 0.63 12.10 -14.61
CA THR A 234 1.22 12.20 -13.27
C THR A 234 1.39 13.66 -12.84
N VAL A 235 1.98 14.50 -13.69
CA VAL A 235 2.19 15.93 -13.42
C VAL A 235 0.85 16.66 -13.31
N SER A 236 -0.10 16.36 -14.21
CA SER A 236 -1.44 16.98 -14.19
C SER A 236 -2.17 16.68 -12.87
N TYR A 237 -2.13 15.42 -12.41
CA TYR A 237 -2.73 15.05 -11.12
C TYR A 237 -2.05 15.76 -9.93
N ILE A 238 -0.72 15.92 -9.96
CA ILE A 238 0.01 16.67 -8.93
C ILE A 238 -0.42 18.14 -8.93
N GLU A 239 -0.49 18.79 -10.09
CA GLU A 239 -0.91 20.18 -10.23
C GLU A 239 -2.34 20.42 -9.72
N GLU A 240 -3.27 19.54 -10.08
CA GLU A 240 -4.66 19.58 -9.60
C GLU A 240 -4.74 19.39 -8.09
N SER A 241 -3.98 18.43 -7.55
CA SER A 241 -3.96 18.13 -6.12
C SER A 241 -3.37 19.26 -5.30
N LEU A 242 -2.26 19.87 -5.75
CA LEU A 242 -1.62 21.02 -5.10
C LEU A 242 -2.50 22.27 -5.13
N ARG A 243 -3.36 22.43 -6.15
CA ARG A 243 -4.37 23.49 -6.18
C ARG A 243 -5.52 23.23 -5.20
N ALA A 244 -5.87 21.97 -4.98
CA ALA A 244 -6.99 21.59 -4.12
C ALA A 244 -6.66 21.64 -2.63
N LEU A 245 -5.46 21.19 -2.23
CA LEU A 245 -5.05 21.08 -0.82
C LEU A 245 -3.56 21.42 -0.63
N PRO A 246 -3.17 21.90 0.57
CA PRO A 246 -1.80 22.34 0.85
C PRO A 246 -0.87 21.15 1.15
N PHE A 247 -0.55 20.34 0.16
CA PHE A 247 0.45 19.29 0.28
C PHE A 247 1.87 19.88 0.31
N GLU A 248 2.75 19.25 1.08
CA GLU A 248 4.12 19.76 1.29
C GLU A 248 5.13 18.92 0.51
N TYR A 249 4.80 17.67 0.20
CA TYR A 249 5.62 16.81 -0.66
C TYR A 249 4.79 15.72 -1.35
N VAL A 250 5.37 15.13 -2.39
CA VAL A 250 4.81 14.02 -3.17
C VAL A 250 5.47 12.70 -2.78
N SER A 251 4.67 11.65 -2.66
CA SER A 251 5.12 10.28 -2.43
C SER A 251 4.69 9.42 -3.59
N PHE A 252 5.65 9.03 -4.41
CA PHE A 252 5.36 8.17 -5.55
C PHE A 252 5.18 6.73 -5.10
N TYR A 253 4.00 6.18 -5.38
CA TYR A 253 3.64 4.82 -5.05
C TYR A 253 3.77 3.94 -6.31
N ALA A 254 4.80 3.08 -6.27
CA ALA A 254 5.13 2.12 -7.30
C ALA A 254 5.89 0.95 -6.64
N PRO A 255 5.67 -0.31 -7.07
CA PRO A 255 6.47 -1.44 -6.59
C PRO A 255 7.97 -1.26 -6.82
N THR A 256 8.36 -0.65 -7.93
CA THR A 256 9.76 -0.29 -8.22
C THR A 256 9.78 0.98 -9.06
N PHE A 257 9.96 2.14 -8.41
CA PHE A 257 9.82 3.44 -9.08
C PHE A 257 10.72 3.61 -10.32
N THR A 258 11.98 3.18 -10.24
CA THR A 258 12.98 3.29 -11.32
C THR A 258 13.01 2.09 -12.27
N LEU A 259 11.97 1.24 -12.30
CA LEU A 259 11.87 0.17 -13.29
C LEU A 259 11.89 0.73 -14.72
N ASP A 260 11.18 1.83 -14.95
CA ASP A 260 11.29 2.65 -16.16
C ASP A 260 12.17 3.88 -15.89
N LYS A 261 13.49 3.74 -16.12
CA LYS A 261 14.44 4.84 -15.96
C LYS A 261 14.23 5.99 -16.96
N ARG A 262 13.60 5.74 -18.11
CA ARG A 262 13.33 6.80 -19.11
C ARG A 262 12.22 7.70 -18.60
N TRP A 263 11.14 7.10 -18.11
CA TRP A 263 10.05 7.80 -17.45
C TRP A 263 10.54 8.63 -16.25
N VAL A 264 11.46 8.12 -15.43
CA VAL A 264 12.01 8.88 -14.29
C VAL A 264 12.81 10.09 -14.75
N ARG A 265 13.63 9.97 -15.81
CA ARG A 265 14.37 11.10 -16.38
C ARG A 265 13.41 12.17 -16.91
N GLU A 266 12.40 11.75 -17.68
CA GLU A 266 11.37 12.65 -18.21
C GLU A 266 10.61 13.37 -17.09
N LEU A 267 10.21 12.67 -16.02
CA LEU A 267 9.58 13.28 -14.86
C LEU A 267 10.50 14.32 -14.19
N CYS A 268 11.79 13.99 -14.02
CA CYS A 268 12.76 14.91 -13.42
C CYS A 268 12.94 16.17 -14.28
N GLU A 269 13.04 16.01 -15.60
CA GLU A 269 13.11 17.14 -16.55
C GLU A 269 11.86 18.02 -16.45
N ARG A 270 10.68 17.40 -16.32
CA ARG A 270 9.41 18.11 -16.15
C ARG A 270 9.33 18.87 -14.83
N PHE A 271 9.90 18.37 -13.73
CA PHE A 271 9.97 19.14 -12.49
C PHE A 271 11.03 20.24 -12.51
N LEU A 272 12.11 20.07 -13.28
CA LEU A 272 13.14 21.10 -13.42
C LEU A 272 12.71 22.28 -14.30
N THR A 273 11.82 22.04 -15.27
CA THR A 273 11.44 23.02 -16.30
C THR A 273 9.96 23.42 -16.28
N GLY A 274 9.12 22.62 -15.62
CA GLY A 274 7.67 22.79 -15.59
C GLY A 274 7.18 23.76 -14.51
N PRO A 275 5.86 23.95 -14.43
CA PRO A 275 5.25 24.91 -13.50
C PRO A 275 5.22 24.42 -12.05
N VAL A 276 5.50 23.14 -11.81
CA VAL A 276 5.58 22.55 -10.47
C VAL A 276 6.92 21.84 -10.26
N SER A 277 7.50 22.04 -9.09
CA SER A 277 8.75 21.42 -8.64
C SER A 277 8.60 20.93 -7.19
N PRO A 278 7.74 19.93 -6.93
CA PRO A 278 7.50 19.47 -5.57
C PRO A 278 8.75 18.84 -4.96
N ARG A 279 8.85 18.83 -3.62
CA ARG A 279 9.70 17.85 -2.96
C ARG A 279 9.06 16.48 -3.06
N TRP A 280 9.84 15.43 -3.25
CA TRP A 280 9.27 14.09 -3.42
C TRP A 280 10.11 12.94 -2.89
N LYS A 281 9.47 11.81 -2.65
CA LYS A 281 10.12 10.55 -2.27
C LYS A 281 9.60 9.38 -3.11
N CYS A 282 10.38 8.31 -3.17
CA CYS A 282 10.00 7.07 -3.86
C CYS A 282 10.56 5.83 -3.17
N ALA A 283 10.01 4.66 -3.52
CA ALA A 283 10.55 3.35 -3.18
C ALA A 283 11.03 2.59 -4.43
N THR A 284 12.19 1.95 -4.36
CA THR A 284 12.79 1.25 -5.50
C THR A 284 13.81 0.16 -5.10
N THR A 285 14.64 -0.29 -6.04
CA THR A 285 15.73 -1.26 -5.84
C THR A 285 17.09 -0.61 -6.06
N VAL A 286 18.09 -1.02 -5.27
CA VAL A 286 19.48 -0.58 -5.37
C VAL A 286 20.03 -0.79 -6.78
N HIS A 287 19.70 -1.93 -7.41
CA HIS A 287 20.22 -2.31 -8.72
C HIS A 287 19.91 -1.32 -9.85
N HIS A 288 18.79 -0.58 -9.75
CA HIS A 288 18.38 0.37 -10.79
C HIS A 288 18.93 1.78 -10.58
N LEU A 289 19.59 2.06 -9.47
CA LEU A 289 20.15 3.37 -9.18
C LEU A 289 21.60 3.41 -9.67
N ASP A 290 21.97 4.50 -10.31
CA ASP A 290 23.33 4.87 -10.71
C ASP A 290 23.57 6.34 -10.36
N ALA A 291 24.83 6.78 -10.38
CA ALA A 291 25.19 8.11 -9.88
C ALA A 291 24.50 9.24 -10.65
N GLU A 292 24.42 9.13 -11.98
CA GLU A 292 23.77 10.14 -12.84
C GLU A 292 22.28 10.26 -12.52
N LEU A 293 21.58 9.13 -12.41
CA LEU A 293 20.15 9.14 -12.09
C LEU A 293 19.89 9.70 -10.70
N VAL A 294 20.69 9.31 -9.69
CA VAL A 294 20.55 9.82 -8.32
C VAL A 294 20.78 11.33 -8.25
N GLU A 295 21.79 11.84 -8.95
CA GLU A 295 22.06 13.29 -9.03
C GLU A 295 20.92 14.05 -9.69
N LEU A 296 20.40 13.54 -10.82
CA LEU A 296 19.25 14.13 -11.50
C LEU A 296 18.01 14.16 -10.60
N MET A 297 17.72 13.05 -9.91
CA MET A 297 16.60 12.96 -8.98
C MET A 297 16.72 14.00 -7.85
N GLY A 298 17.92 14.16 -7.27
CA GLY A 298 18.17 15.14 -6.22
C GLY A 298 17.96 16.58 -6.69
N ARG A 299 18.52 16.92 -7.87
CA ARG A 299 18.29 18.22 -8.52
C ARG A 299 16.81 18.48 -8.79
N ALA A 300 16.06 17.46 -9.20
CA ALA A 300 14.62 17.54 -9.46
C ALA A 300 13.74 17.47 -8.20
N GLY A 301 14.31 17.58 -7.00
CA GLY A 301 13.56 17.71 -5.75
C GLY A 301 13.31 16.40 -4.99
N CYS A 302 13.95 15.29 -5.36
CA CYS A 302 13.92 14.08 -4.55
C CYS A 302 14.60 14.36 -3.21
N VAL A 303 13.90 14.04 -2.11
CA VAL A 303 14.41 14.26 -0.75
C VAL A 303 14.66 12.97 0.01
N ARG A 304 14.06 11.86 -0.43
CA ARG A 304 14.25 10.51 0.13
C ARG A 304 14.08 9.44 -0.94
N ILE A 305 15.03 8.51 -0.98
CA ILE A 305 14.91 7.24 -1.73
C ILE A 305 14.86 6.11 -0.72
N SER A 306 13.80 5.31 -0.78
CA SER A 306 13.74 4.04 -0.04
C SER A 306 14.10 2.88 -0.96
N VAL A 307 14.98 2.00 -0.51
CA VAL A 307 15.41 0.83 -1.27
C VAL A 307 15.09 -0.45 -0.51
N GLY A 308 14.60 -1.46 -1.22
CA GLY A 308 14.60 -2.83 -0.70
C GLY A 308 16.02 -3.36 -0.71
N LEU A 309 16.70 -3.32 0.44
CA LEU A 309 18.02 -3.91 0.66
C LEU A 309 17.89 -5.41 0.98
N GLU A 310 16.84 -5.77 1.72
CA GLU A 310 16.47 -7.10 2.19
C GLU A 310 17.49 -7.74 3.14
N THR A 311 18.74 -7.94 2.72
CA THR A 311 19.84 -8.42 3.54
C THR A 311 21.17 -8.05 2.90
N LEU A 312 22.24 -7.93 3.70
CA LEU A 312 23.63 -7.88 3.23
C LEU A 312 24.38 -9.20 3.51
N GLU A 313 23.71 -10.19 4.09
CA GLU A 313 24.32 -11.49 4.37
C GLU A 313 24.38 -12.34 3.10
N PRO A 314 25.57 -12.74 2.62
CA PRO A 314 25.72 -13.48 1.37
C PRO A 314 24.93 -14.79 1.34
N ASP A 315 24.82 -15.48 2.47
CA ASP A 315 24.07 -16.74 2.59
C ASP A 315 22.56 -16.56 2.33
N GLY A 316 22.03 -15.35 2.58
CA GLY A 316 20.64 -15.01 2.27
C GLY A 316 20.36 -14.81 0.78
N HIS A 317 21.39 -14.55 -0.05
CA HIS A 317 21.23 -14.27 -1.48
C HIS A 317 20.58 -15.42 -2.27
N GLY A 318 20.67 -16.66 -1.77
CA GLY A 318 20.02 -17.83 -2.38
C GLY A 318 18.50 -17.70 -2.47
N SER A 319 17.88 -16.97 -1.54
CA SER A 319 16.43 -16.73 -1.48
C SER A 319 15.97 -15.50 -2.28
N LEU A 320 16.90 -14.79 -2.92
CA LEU A 320 16.64 -13.53 -3.62
C LEU A 320 16.84 -13.66 -5.14
N PRO A 321 15.98 -13.00 -5.94
CA PRO A 321 16.27 -12.76 -7.35
C PRO A 321 17.61 -12.06 -7.55
N ARG A 322 18.29 -12.30 -8.67
CA ARG A 322 19.65 -11.76 -8.91
C ARG A 322 19.73 -10.23 -8.77
N THR A 323 18.69 -9.51 -9.19
CA THR A 323 18.60 -8.04 -9.11
C THR A 323 18.42 -7.50 -7.68
N LYS A 324 18.22 -8.40 -6.71
CA LYS A 324 18.03 -8.12 -5.29
C LYS A 324 19.19 -8.60 -4.42
N ARG A 325 20.22 -9.23 -5.01
CA ARG A 325 21.46 -9.62 -4.34
C ARG A 325 22.39 -8.42 -4.34
N ILE A 326 22.51 -7.75 -3.19
CA ILE A 326 23.21 -6.48 -3.07
C ILE A 326 24.47 -6.70 -2.23
N GLU A 327 25.61 -6.40 -2.82
CA GLU A 327 26.90 -6.41 -2.11
C GLU A 327 27.08 -5.13 -1.27
N GLU A 328 27.83 -5.22 -0.17
CA GLU A 328 28.08 -4.11 0.75
C GLU A 328 28.66 -2.87 0.05
N ASP A 329 29.68 -3.06 -0.79
CA ASP A 329 30.33 -1.96 -1.52
C ASP A 329 29.35 -1.20 -2.41
N ARG A 330 28.44 -1.92 -3.09
CA ARG A 330 27.41 -1.29 -3.92
C ARG A 330 26.46 -0.43 -3.09
N PHE A 331 26.13 -0.88 -1.87
CA PHE A 331 25.27 -0.12 -0.97
C PHE A 331 26.00 1.11 -0.38
N ARG A 332 27.30 0.99 -0.05
CA ARG A 332 28.14 2.13 0.35
C ARG A 332 28.22 3.19 -0.74
N ASP A 333 28.47 2.79 -1.98
CA ASP A 333 28.49 3.70 -3.14
C ASP A 333 27.15 4.45 -3.29
N LEU A 334 26.03 3.75 -3.15
CA LEU A 334 24.71 4.36 -3.24
C LEU A 334 24.47 5.36 -2.10
N ALA A 335 24.90 5.04 -0.88
CA ALA A 335 24.79 5.95 0.26
C ALA A 335 25.56 7.25 0.02
N GLU A 336 26.78 7.17 -0.50
CA GLU A 336 27.58 8.34 -0.87
C GLU A 336 26.97 9.16 -2.02
N GLN A 337 26.37 8.50 -3.01
CA GLN A 337 25.65 9.15 -4.11
C GLN A 337 24.43 9.93 -3.59
N CYS A 338 23.61 9.29 -2.75
CA CYS A 338 22.46 9.93 -2.12
C CYS A 338 22.86 11.11 -1.23
N ALA A 339 23.91 10.95 -0.42
CA ALA A 339 24.41 12.02 0.44
C ALA A 339 24.85 13.26 -0.36
N ARG A 340 25.63 13.05 -1.44
CA ARG A 340 26.05 14.14 -2.35
C ARG A 340 24.87 14.82 -3.04
N ALA A 341 23.83 14.08 -3.38
CA ALA A 341 22.61 14.60 -4.00
C ALA A 341 21.63 15.25 -3.00
N GLY A 342 21.93 15.25 -1.69
CA GLY A 342 21.01 15.77 -0.68
C GLY A 342 19.76 14.91 -0.51
N ILE A 343 19.87 13.60 -0.71
CA ILE A 343 18.78 12.62 -0.60
C ILE A 343 19.00 11.76 0.64
N GLU A 344 17.98 11.60 1.48
CA GLU A 344 18.03 10.61 2.57
C GLU A 344 17.83 9.20 2.00
N LEU A 345 18.74 8.29 2.35
CA LEU A 345 18.62 6.88 1.99
C LEU A 345 17.92 6.11 3.12
N ASN A 346 16.87 5.38 2.75
CA ASN A 346 16.09 4.54 3.65
C ASN A 346 16.18 3.08 3.19
N ALA A 347 16.63 2.16 4.06
CA ALA A 347 16.89 0.78 3.70
C ALA A 347 15.87 -0.16 4.35
N PHE A 348 14.99 -0.75 3.53
CA PHE A 348 14.11 -1.82 3.96
C PHE A 348 14.91 -3.12 4.06
N VAL A 349 14.87 -3.75 5.23
CA VAL A 349 15.59 -4.98 5.56
C VAL A 349 14.58 -6.02 6.04
N ILE A 350 14.75 -7.27 5.62
CA ILE A 350 13.90 -8.39 5.97
C ILE A 350 14.62 -9.25 7.00
N ILE A 351 14.02 -9.39 8.17
CA ILE A 351 14.58 -10.18 9.27
C ILE A 351 13.99 -11.59 9.22
N GLY A 352 14.85 -12.60 9.30
CA GLY A 352 14.45 -14.01 9.22
C GLY A 352 14.28 -14.50 7.77
N LEU A 353 14.87 -13.82 6.79
CA LEU A 353 14.94 -14.30 5.41
C LEU A 353 15.67 -15.67 5.37
N PRO A 354 15.22 -16.64 4.56
CA PRO A 354 15.88 -17.95 4.49
C PRO A 354 17.38 -17.83 4.18
N GLY A 355 18.22 -18.48 5.00
CA GLY A 355 19.67 -18.41 4.92
C GLY A 355 20.32 -17.30 5.75
N THR A 356 19.53 -16.45 6.42
CA THR A 356 20.05 -15.37 7.28
C THR A 356 19.99 -15.70 8.77
N GLY A 357 20.85 -15.06 9.56
CA GLY A 357 20.91 -15.23 11.02
C GLY A 357 20.86 -13.91 11.81
N PRO A 358 20.64 -13.97 13.13
CA PRO A 358 20.62 -12.77 13.98
C PRO A 358 21.91 -11.95 13.89
N GLU A 359 23.06 -12.59 13.76
CA GLU A 359 24.35 -11.90 13.64
C GLU A 359 24.49 -11.18 12.29
N GLY A 360 24.09 -11.81 11.19
CA GLY A 360 24.04 -11.15 9.88
C GLY A 360 23.08 -9.97 9.85
N ALA A 361 21.93 -10.08 10.52
CA ALA A 361 20.99 -8.98 10.69
C ALA A 361 21.60 -7.80 11.48
N ARG A 362 22.36 -8.07 12.56
CA ARG A 362 23.08 -7.03 13.32
C ARG A 362 24.13 -6.33 12.47
N ARG A 363 24.99 -7.09 11.78
CA ARG A 363 25.99 -6.52 10.85
C ARG A 363 25.35 -5.67 9.75
N THR A 364 24.22 -6.13 9.20
CA THR A 364 23.44 -5.37 8.21
C THR A 364 22.97 -4.03 8.79
N ARG A 365 22.41 -4.04 10.01
CA ARG A 365 21.98 -2.82 10.70
C ARG A 365 23.15 -1.87 10.95
N GLU A 366 24.25 -2.38 11.51
CA GLU A 366 25.46 -1.60 11.80
C GLU A 366 25.99 -0.91 10.54
N LEU A 367 26.06 -1.63 9.41
CA LEU A 367 26.52 -1.06 8.15
C LEU A 367 25.56 0.01 7.62
N VAL A 368 24.25 -0.23 7.67
CA VAL A 368 23.21 0.73 7.27
C VAL A 368 23.31 2.02 8.08
N GLU A 369 23.47 1.91 9.39
CA GLU A 369 23.61 3.06 10.29
C GLU A 369 24.97 3.77 10.06
N GLN A 370 26.05 3.02 9.86
CA GLN A 370 27.41 3.55 9.63
C GLN A 370 27.48 4.43 8.36
N VAL A 371 26.83 4.02 7.26
CA VAL A 371 26.80 4.80 6.02
C VAL A 371 25.78 5.95 6.06
N GLY A 372 25.09 6.11 7.18
CA GLY A 372 24.14 7.18 7.39
C GLY A 372 22.79 6.94 6.70
N ALA A 373 22.40 5.69 6.45
CA ALA A 373 21.06 5.35 6.00
C ALA A 373 20.12 5.04 7.19
N ARG A 374 18.80 5.10 6.97
CA ARG A 374 17.80 4.66 7.95
C ARG A 374 17.57 3.16 7.83
N PHE A 375 17.59 2.46 8.97
CA PHE A 375 17.36 1.02 9.03
C PHE A 375 15.88 0.71 9.27
N ARG A 376 15.25 -0.03 8.35
CA ARG A 376 13.80 -0.31 8.38
C ARG A 376 13.54 -1.81 8.35
N PRO A 377 13.53 -2.47 9.51
CA PRO A 377 13.29 -3.90 9.58
C PRO A 377 11.81 -4.21 9.34
N THR A 378 11.56 -5.32 8.66
CA THR A 378 10.27 -6.01 8.58
C THR A 378 10.52 -7.49 8.74
N MET A 379 9.54 -8.24 9.21
CA MET A 379 9.68 -9.69 9.35
C MET A 379 9.52 -10.38 7.99
N TYR A 380 10.32 -11.42 7.76
CA TYR A 380 10.04 -12.36 6.69
C TYR A 380 8.71 -13.05 6.96
N THR A 381 7.84 -13.09 5.95
CA THR A 381 6.53 -13.71 6.07
C THR A 381 6.30 -14.62 4.86
N ARG A 382 5.94 -15.88 5.14
CA ARG A 382 5.60 -16.87 4.12
C ARG A 382 4.14 -16.74 3.71
N LEU A 383 3.80 -15.70 2.97
CA LEU A 383 2.40 -15.39 2.61
C LEU A 383 1.66 -16.59 1.98
N HIS A 384 2.36 -17.45 1.26
CA HIS A 384 1.82 -18.65 0.60
C HIS A 384 1.43 -19.79 1.55
N ASP A 385 1.86 -19.74 2.82
CA ASP A 385 1.50 -20.75 3.83
C ASP A 385 0.09 -20.53 4.40
N MET A 386 -0.56 -19.40 4.08
CA MET A 386 -1.92 -19.13 4.55
C MET A 386 -2.92 -20.12 3.96
N THR A 387 -3.84 -20.61 4.81
CA THR A 387 -4.91 -21.50 4.36
C THR A 387 -6.30 -20.93 4.68
N PRO A 388 -7.34 -21.32 3.94
CA PRO A 388 -8.72 -20.90 4.21
C PRO A 388 -9.23 -21.25 5.62
N SER A 389 -8.68 -22.30 6.24
CA SER A 389 -9.13 -22.80 7.54
C SER A 389 -8.55 -22.03 8.73
N MET A 390 -7.60 -21.12 8.51
CA MET A 390 -6.97 -20.36 9.59
C MET A 390 -7.97 -19.45 10.32
N THR A 391 -7.74 -19.22 11.61
CA THR A 391 -8.49 -18.23 12.40
C THR A 391 -8.06 -16.80 12.02
N PRO A 392 -8.85 -15.76 12.34
CA PRO A 392 -8.43 -14.37 12.13
C PRO A 392 -7.07 -14.06 12.78
N LEU A 393 -6.86 -14.52 14.01
CA LEU A 393 -5.59 -14.35 14.73
C LEU A 393 -4.41 -15.07 14.06
N GLN A 394 -4.63 -16.22 13.41
CA GLN A 394 -3.58 -16.88 12.64
C GLN A 394 -3.24 -16.11 11.37
N ILE A 395 -4.24 -15.54 10.68
CA ILE A 395 -4.02 -14.69 9.50
C ILE A 395 -3.34 -13.37 9.87
N SER A 396 -3.71 -12.72 10.97
CA SER A 396 -3.10 -11.44 11.37
C SER A 396 -1.60 -11.55 11.66
N ARG A 397 -1.09 -12.74 12.01
CA ARG A 397 0.36 -13.01 12.17
C ARG A 397 1.16 -12.99 10.87
N TYR A 398 0.50 -13.04 9.72
CA TYR A 398 1.15 -12.80 8.42
C TYR A 398 1.31 -11.30 8.13
N ASN A 399 0.92 -10.42 9.06
CA ASN A 399 1.37 -9.05 9.01
C ASN A 399 2.86 -8.96 9.38
N ARG A 400 3.70 -8.61 8.41
CA ARG A 400 5.16 -8.42 8.58
C ARG A 400 5.57 -7.35 9.60
N HIS A 401 4.61 -6.55 10.07
CA HIS A 401 4.78 -5.51 11.10
C HIS A 401 4.37 -6.00 12.50
N LEU A 402 4.00 -7.28 12.64
CA LEU A 402 3.69 -7.92 13.91
C LEU A 402 4.65 -9.11 14.14
N ILE A 403 4.67 -9.62 15.38
CA ILE A 403 5.45 -10.82 15.71
C ILE A 403 4.71 -12.06 15.21
N ALA A 404 5.36 -12.82 14.32
CA ALA A 404 4.75 -13.96 13.63
C ALA A 404 4.68 -15.25 14.47
N ASP A 405 5.60 -15.46 15.42
CA ASP A 405 5.72 -16.73 16.16
C ASP A 405 5.39 -16.57 17.67
N PRO A 406 4.31 -17.19 18.18
CA PRO A 406 3.98 -17.18 19.60
C PRO A 406 4.78 -18.20 20.45
N GLN A 407 5.47 -19.16 19.82
CA GLN A 407 6.21 -20.21 20.55
C GLN A 407 7.54 -19.68 21.11
N HIS A 408 8.03 -18.57 20.56
CA HIS A 408 9.18 -17.85 21.04
C HIS A 408 8.73 -16.47 21.49
N ALA A 409 8.60 -16.28 22.81
CA ALA A 409 8.47 -14.94 23.35
C ALA A 409 9.67 -14.12 22.87
N PRO A 410 9.48 -12.92 22.29
CA PRO A 410 10.61 -12.09 21.93
C PRO A 410 11.40 -11.81 23.22
N ASP A 411 12.71 -12.05 23.21
CA ASP A 411 13.56 -11.41 24.21
C ASP A 411 13.57 -9.90 23.96
N ASP A 412 13.84 -9.13 25.01
CA ASP A 412 13.83 -7.66 24.94
C ASP A 412 14.76 -7.12 23.83
N GLY A 413 15.84 -7.85 23.51
CA GLY A 413 16.80 -7.49 22.47
C GLY A 413 16.24 -7.64 21.05
N LEU A 414 15.53 -8.74 20.75
CA LEU A 414 14.87 -8.95 19.46
C LEU A 414 13.71 -7.98 19.27
N TYR A 415 12.93 -7.73 20.32
CA TYR A 415 11.85 -6.74 20.27
C TYR A 415 12.40 -5.35 19.98
N ASP A 416 13.43 -4.90 20.70
CA ASP A 416 14.05 -3.60 20.47
C ASP A 416 14.69 -3.52 19.06
N PHE A 417 15.30 -4.60 18.59
CA PHE A 417 15.86 -4.66 17.24
C PHE A 417 14.80 -4.43 16.15
N LEU A 418 13.63 -5.07 16.27
CA LEU A 418 12.54 -5.00 15.28
C LEU A 418 11.64 -3.77 15.48
N PHE A 419 11.11 -3.62 16.69
CA PHE A 419 10.05 -2.70 17.07
C PHE A 419 10.51 -1.61 18.05
N GLY A 420 11.77 -1.64 18.47
CA GLY A 420 12.38 -0.54 19.23
C GLY A 420 12.33 0.76 18.45
N ARG A 421 12.48 1.88 19.16
CA ARG A 421 12.37 3.21 18.57
C ARG A 421 13.45 3.40 17.50
N GLU A 422 13.08 4.10 16.43
CA GLU A 422 14.07 4.63 15.50
C GLU A 422 15.02 5.58 16.26
N THR A 423 16.30 5.23 16.33
CA THR A 423 17.33 6.07 16.95
C THR A 423 17.79 7.18 16.01
N ARG A 424 17.56 7.01 14.70
CA ARG A 424 17.85 8.00 13.66
C ARG A 424 16.57 8.67 13.17
N VAL A 425 16.09 9.64 13.94
CA VAL A 425 14.97 10.50 13.52
C VAL A 425 15.35 11.22 12.22
N THR A 426 14.46 11.20 11.24
CA THR A 426 14.70 11.89 9.96
C THR A 426 14.77 13.40 10.15
N SER A 427 15.63 14.05 9.39
CA SER A 427 15.70 15.51 9.24
C SER A 427 15.21 15.98 7.87
N VAL A 428 14.69 15.07 7.04
CA VAL A 428 14.26 15.38 5.66
C VAL A 428 13.20 16.48 5.62
N GLN A 429 12.33 16.54 6.62
CA GLN A 429 11.32 17.58 6.78
C GLN A 429 11.91 19.00 6.75
N GLU A 430 13.15 19.20 7.19
CA GLU A 430 13.85 20.49 7.16
C GLU A 430 14.08 20.98 5.72
N ARG A 431 14.15 20.05 4.76
CA ARG A 431 14.30 20.32 3.32
C ARG A 431 12.96 20.46 2.59
N ILE A 432 11.86 20.28 3.30
CA ILE A 432 10.50 20.39 2.78
C ILE A 432 9.86 21.66 3.32
N PRO A 433 9.55 22.65 2.46
CA PRO A 433 8.85 23.86 2.87
C PRO A 433 7.51 23.53 3.53
N VAL A 434 7.17 24.28 4.58
CA VAL A 434 5.87 24.17 5.24
C VAL A 434 4.84 24.96 4.44
N ALA A 435 3.67 24.39 4.21
CA ALA A 435 2.61 25.11 3.51
C ALA A 435 2.06 26.23 4.40
N ALA A 436 1.92 27.44 3.83
CA ALA A 436 1.53 28.66 4.57
C ALA A 436 0.18 28.56 5.31
N ALA A 437 -0.70 27.63 4.92
CA ALA A 437 -1.98 27.40 5.59
C ALA A 437 -1.85 26.66 6.93
N ARG A 438 -0.73 25.99 7.22
CA ARG A 438 -0.50 25.25 8.48
C ARG A 438 0.21 26.06 9.56
N SER A 439 0.76 27.23 9.23
CA SER A 439 1.51 28.10 10.16
C SER A 439 0.64 28.83 11.20
N GLY A 440 -0.67 28.56 11.25
CA GLY A 440 -1.63 29.23 12.15
C GLY A 440 -2.48 28.29 13.01
N ALA A 441 -2.10 27.02 13.16
CA ALA A 441 -2.80 26.04 14.00
C ALA A 441 -2.00 25.70 15.26
#